data_AF-A0A6G0QH22-F1
#
_entry.id   AF-A0A6G0QH22-F1
#
_cell.length_a   1.000
_cell.length_b   1.000
_cell.length_c   1.000
_cell.angle_alpha   90.00
_cell.angle_beta   90.00
_cell.angle_gamma   90.00
#
_symmetry.space_group_name_H-M   'P 1'
#
loop_
_entity.id
_entity.type
_entity.pdbx_description
1 polymer ?
#
loop_
_entity_poly.entity_id
_entity_poly.type
_entity_poly.pdbx_seq_one_letter_code
_entity_poly.pdbx_strand_id
1 'polypeptide(L)'
;MVTAIDDYSAQPGPFAALDEEDADEEKKEEHGGGSSSGSKSAPLNFTQDPTPPSTPQTPPSKQRKHSVGSRKLQLRPDPYTPSDKDALDPQNSLTRTAEEVRASLADHAVIWDKQRTDLQLVMRSGLDYLDAFELVNGDHLVHPRIPVRELTLMLARMMYWGRLNHTPWAKYVPSWRFKKAESYLDNLDGAPARWPALKKLRLNDSAEVMEALFSGVGESEDDEDRDVTFKSSVEFKP
;
A
#
# COMPACT_ATOMS: atom_id res chain seq x y z
N MET A 1 8.83 -40.89 58.87
CA MET A 1 7.52 -41.06 58.20
C MET A 1 7.75 -40.98 56.69
N VAL A 2 6.88 -41.66 55.96
CA VAL A 2 7.08 -42.33 54.67
C VAL A 2 7.38 -41.38 53.50
N THR A 3 8.30 -41.84 52.65
CA THR A 3 8.69 -41.34 51.32
C THR A 3 7.60 -41.63 50.27
N ALA A 4 7.30 -40.66 49.42
CA ALA A 4 6.73 -40.92 48.09
C ALA A 4 7.43 -40.00 47.08
N ILE A 5 8.27 -40.63 46.26
CA ILE A 5 8.87 -40.12 45.03
C ILE A 5 8.01 -40.71 43.90
N ASP A 6 7.62 -39.88 42.95
CA ASP A 6 7.08 -40.27 41.64
C ASP A 6 7.51 -39.12 40.72
N ASP A 7 8.74 -39.10 40.20
CA ASP A 7 9.25 -39.77 39.00
C ASP A 7 8.22 -40.00 37.88
N TYR A 8 8.10 -39.02 36.97
CA TYR A 8 7.73 -39.31 35.61
C TYR A 8 8.72 -38.65 34.65
N SER A 9 9.88 -39.28 34.54
CA SER A 9 10.82 -39.12 33.45
C SER A 9 10.18 -39.61 32.14
N ALA A 10 9.95 -38.72 31.17
CA ALA A 10 9.61 -39.11 29.81
C ALA A 10 10.33 -38.24 28.76
N GLN A 11 11.55 -38.63 28.45
CA GLN A 11 12.12 -38.67 27.08
C GLN A 11 13.05 -39.89 27.04
N PRO A 12 12.93 -40.80 26.05
CA PRO A 12 13.52 -40.62 24.71
C PRO A 12 12.60 -41.20 23.60
N GLY A 13 12.80 -41.09 22.29
CA GLY A 13 13.93 -40.71 21.44
C GLY A 13 13.46 -40.78 19.96
N PRO A 14 14.39 -40.76 18.99
CA PRO A 14 14.10 -40.63 17.56
C PRO A 14 13.73 -41.99 16.93
N PHE A 15 12.70 -42.00 16.08
CA PHE A 15 12.45 -43.14 15.18
C PHE A 15 12.89 -42.78 13.77
N ALA A 16 14.00 -43.40 13.36
CA ALA A 16 14.31 -43.64 11.97
C ALA A 16 13.33 -44.70 11.43
N ALA A 17 12.76 -44.45 10.26
CA ALA A 17 12.34 -45.51 9.34
C ALA A 17 13.30 -45.47 8.16
N LEU A 18 14.14 -46.50 8.07
CA LEU A 18 14.70 -46.96 6.82
C LEU A 18 13.61 -47.78 6.12
N ASP A 19 13.40 -47.56 4.83
CA ASP A 19 13.19 -48.65 3.88
C ASP A 19 13.62 -48.18 2.48
N GLU A 20 14.44 -49.02 1.87
CA GLU A 20 15.09 -48.91 0.57
C GLU A 20 14.19 -49.46 -0.57
N GLU A 21 14.65 -49.27 -1.81
CA GLU A 21 14.33 -50.07 -3.02
C GLU A 21 12.91 -49.88 -3.64
N ASP A 22 12.66 -49.96 -4.94
CA ASP A 22 13.40 -50.44 -6.11
C ASP A 22 12.66 -49.97 -7.40
N ALA A 23 13.38 -49.98 -8.52
CA ALA A 23 12.93 -50.31 -9.90
C ALA A 23 11.78 -49.49 -10.55
N ASP A 24 12.07 -48.78 -11.66
CA ASP A 24 11.88 -49.26 -13.06
C ASP A 24 10.50 -48.74 -13.58
N GLU A 25 10.28 -48.23 -14.79
CA GLU A 25 10.82 -48.54 -16.11
C GLU A 25 10.46 -47.36 -17.07
N GLU A 26 11.27 -47.17 -18.10
CA GLU A 26 10.92 -46.44 -19.32
C GLU A 26 9.70 -47.06 -20.05
N LYS A 27 8.98 -46.26 -20.84
CA LYS A 27 8.39 -46.56 -22.18
C LYS A 27 7.55 -45.33 -22.60
N LYS A 28 7.98 -44.50 -23.56
CA LYS A 28 8.11 -44.67 -25.02
C LYS A 28 6.78 -44.94 -25.74
N GLU A 29 6.43 -43.96 -26.60
CA GLU A 29 5.80 -43.99 -27.93
C GLU A 29 4.93 -45.21 -28.31
N GLU A 30 3.76 -44.99 -28.91
CA GLU A 30 3.59 -45.00 -30.39
C GLU A 30 2.09 -45.09 -30.79
N HIS A 31 1.87 -44.61 -32.00
CA HIS A 31 0.73 -44.65 -32.90
C HIS A 31 -0.22 -45.87 -32.89
N GLY A 32 -1.47 -45.55 -33.25
CA GLY A 32 -2.30 -46.31 -34.17
C GLY A 32 -3.51 -45.44 -34.56
N GLY A 33 -3.85 -45.15 -35.82
CA GLY A 33 -3.53 -45.82 -37.07
C GLY A 33 -4.84 -46.25 -37.75
N GLY A 34 -5.19 -45.61 -38.86
CA GLY A 34 -6.14 -46.13 -39.86
C GLY A 34 -7.25 -45.16 -40.27
N SER A 35 -7.70 -45.08 -41.52
CA SER A 35 -7.22 -45.46 -42.85
C SER A 35 -8.40 -45.21 -43.80
N SER A 36 -8.17 -44.59 -44.97
CA SER A 36 -8.90 -44.76 -46.25
C SER A 36 -8.68 -43.51 -47.10
N SER A 37 -7.68 -43.46 -47.99
CA SER A 37 -7.66 -44.05 -49.36
C SER A 37 -8.68 -43.42 -50.32
N GLY A 38 -8.18 -42.82 -51.41
CA GLY A 38 -9.01 -42.32 -52.51
C GLY A 38 -8.27 -41.44 -53.53
N SER A 39 -7.23 -41.97 -54.19
CA SER A 39 -6.52 -41.35 -55.31
C SER A 39 -7.36 -41.36 -56.61
N LYS A 40 -7.40 -40.25 -57.38
CA LYS A 40 -7.14 -40.24 -58.85
C LYS A 40 -7.26 -38.85 -59.50
N SER A 41 -6.30 -38.63 -60.39
CA SER A 41 -5.96 -37.51 -61.26
C SER A 41 -6.88 -37.26 -62.48
N ALA A 42 -7.03 -36.00 -62.92
CA ALA A 42 -6.93 -35.48 -64.34
C ALA A 42 -7.22 -33.94 -64.38
N PRO A 43 -7.03 -33.20 -65.50
CA PRO A 43 -5.88 -32.35 -65.78
C PRO A 43 -6.18 -30.83 -65.81
N LEU A 44 -5.09 -30.06 -66.05
CA LEU A 44 -4.93 -28.60 -65.95
C LEU A 44 -5.55 -27.75 -67.09
N ASN A 45 -5.88 -26.50 -66.73
CA ASN A 45 -5.95 -25.24 -67.52
C ASN A 45 -7.06 -25.14 -68.61
N PHE A 46 -7.80 -24.05 -68.82
CA PHE A 46 -7.41 -22.65 -68.96
C PHE A 46 -8.55 -21.68 -68.59
N THR A 47 -8.26 -20.64 -67.80
CA THR A 47 -8.62 -19.22 -68.05
C THR A 47 -8.11 -18.39 -66.86
N GLN A 48 -7.19 -17.47 -67.15
CA GLN A 48 -6.70 -16.43 -66.24
C GLN A 48 -7.81 -15.42 -65.94
N ASP A 49 -7.98 -15.02 -64.67
CA ASP A 49 -7.74 -13.63 -64.22
C ASP A 49 -7.80 -13.54 -62.66
N PRO A 50 -7.00 -12.70 -61.99
CA PRO A 50 -6.92 -12.65 -60.53
C PRO A 50 -7.75 -11.50 -59.94
N THR A 51 -8.65 -11.77 -58.99
CA THR A 51 -9.14 -10.75 -58.05
C THR A 51 -9.50 -11.40 -56.71
N PRO A 52 -8.92 -10.96 -55.57
CA PRO A 52 -9.20 -11.56 -54.27
C PRO A 52 -10.56 -11.11 -53.69
N PRO A 53 -11.27 -11.97 -52.93
CA PRO A 53 -12.58 -11.67 -52.38
C PRO A 53 -12.50 -10.81 -51.10
N SER A 54 -13.31 -9.74 -51.04
CA SER A 54 -13.63 -9.01 -49.82
C SER A 54 -14.93 -9.52 -49.20
N THR A 55 -14.87 -9.95 -47.93
CA THR A 55 -16.01 -10.13 -47.01
C THR A 55 -15.47 -10.11 -45.57
N PRO A 56 -16.27 -9.82 -44.52
CA PRO A 56 -17.11 -8.64 -44.27
C PRO A 56 -16.66 -7.91 -42.97
N GLN A 57 -16.87 -6.59 -42.89
CA GLN A 57 -16.55 -5.79 -41.69
C GLN A 57 -17.58 -5.98 -40.58
N THR A 58 -17.16 -6.59 -39.47
CA THR A 58 -17.85 -6.51 -38.17
C THR A 58 -17.35 -5.25 -37.43
N PRO A 59 -18.22 -4.39 -36.87
CA PRO A 59 -17.75 -3.19 -36.17
C PRO A 59 -17.07 -3.58 -34.85
N PRO A 60 -15.86 -3.08 -34.55
CA PRO A 60 -15.21 -3.35 -33.28
C PRO A 60 -15.96 -2.65 -32.15
N SER A 61 -16.41 -3.44 -31.18
CA SER A 61 -16.89 -2.97 -29.87
C SER A 61 -15.84 -2.05 -29.26
N LYS A 62 -16.18 -0.77 -29.08
CA LYS A 62 -15.36 0.19 -28.34
C LYS A 62 -15.30 -0.20 -26.87
N GLN A 63 -14.43 -1.13 -26.50
CA GLN A 63 -13.89 -1.15 -25.14
C GLN A 63 -13.05 0.12 -25.01
N ARG A 64 -13.59 1.14 -24.34
CA ARG A 64 -12.81 2.29 -23.88
C ARG A 64 -11.74 1.77 -22.93
N LYS A 65 -10.58 1.43 -23.47
CA LYS A 65 -9.35 1.32 -22.69
C LYS A 65 -8.97 2.74 -22.31
N HIS A 66 -9.34 3.16 -21.11
CA HIS A 66 -8.74 4.31 -20.46
C HIS A 66 -7.32 3.94 -20.07
N SER A 67 -6.46 3.81 -21.08
CA SER A 67 -5.03 3.64 -20.85
C SER A 67 -4.56 4.92 -20.17
N VAL A 68 -4.14 4.78 -18.91
CA VAL A 68 -3.45 5.81 -18.14
C VAL A 68 -2.24 6.23 -18.99
N GLY A 69 -2.41 7.31 -19.76
CA GLY A 69 -1.65 7.54 -20.99
C GLY A 69 -0.14 7.54 -20.78
N SER A 70 0.56 6.71 -21.55
CA SER A 70 1.99 6.70 -21.90
C SER A 70 3.04 6.97 -20.80
N ARG A 71 2.65 7.09 -19.53
CA ARG A 71 3.57 7.33 -18.42
C ARG A 71 4.25 6.01 -18.08
N LYS A 72 5.57 6.05 -17.99
CA LYS A 72 6.36 4.94 -17.45
C LYS A 72 6.07 4.80 -15.95
N LEU A 73 5.21 3.84 -15.60
CA LEU A 73 4.92 3.49 -14.22
C LEU A 73 6.12 2.74 -13.62
N GLN A 74 6.50 3.07 -12.39
CA GLN A 74 7.45 2.27 -11.65
C GLN A 74 6.69 1.14 -10.96
N LEU A 75 6.67 -0.05 -11.56
CA LEU A 75 5.91 -1.19 -11.02
C LEU A 75 6.57 -1.80 -9.78
N ARG A 76 7.90 -1.65 -9.66
CA ARG A 76 8.71 -2.21 -8.58
C ARG A 76 9.82 -1.27 -8.12
N PRO A 77 10.21 -1.34 -6.84
CA PRO A 77 11.44 -0.72 -6.38
C PRO A 77 12.65 -1.47 -7.00
N ASP A 78 13.74 -0.75 -7.29
CA ASP A 78 14.93 -1.35 -7.92
C ASP A 78 15.70 -2.26 -6.94
N PRO A 79 15.89 -1.86 -5.65
CA PRO A 79 16.21 -2.80 -4.61
C PRO A 79 14.92 -3.50 -4.18
N TYR A 80 14.84 -4.83 -4.28
CA TYR A 80 13.64 -5.57 -3.92
C TYR A 80 13.97 -6.82 -3.11
N THR A 81 13.56 -6.81 -1.85
CA THR A 81 13.80 -7.87 -0.86
C THR A 81 12.49 -8.14 -0.12
N PRO A 82 11.51 -8.80 -0.77
CA PRO A 82 10.18 -8.96 -0.21
C PRO A 82 10.21 -9.74 1.10
N SER A 83 9.38 -9.32 2.04
CA SER A 83 9.14 -10.02 3.30
C SER A 83 8.00 -11.02 3.16
N ASP A 84 8.01 -12.07 3.98
CA ASP A 84 6.91 -13.02 4.11
C ASP A 84 5.72 -12.46 4.90
N LYS A 85 5.92 -11.35 5.63
CA LYS A 85 4.85 -10.70 6.40
C LYS A 85 3.90 -9.99 5.45
N ASP A 86 2.62 -10.15 5.71
CA ASP A 86 1.59 -9.40 5.01
C ASP A 86 1.30 -8.03 5.66
N ALA A 87 0.46 -7.21 5.04
CA ALA A 87 -0.01 -5.96 5.64
C ALA A 87 -0.97 -6.20 6.81
N LEU A 88 -1.31 -5.13 7.54
CA LEU A 88 -2.21 -5.21 8.69
C LEU A 88 -3.57 -5.81 8.28
N ASP A 89 -3.98 -6.83 9.04
CA ASP A 89 -5.23 -7.56 8.81
C ASP A 89 -6.45 -6.60 8.88
N PRO A 90 -7.42 -6.70 7.95
CA PRO A 90 -8.62 -5.86 7.98
C PRO A 90 -9.44 -5.97 9.29
N GLN A 91 -9.34 -7.08 10.02
CA GLN A 91 -10.00 -7.28 11.30
C GLN A 91 -9.28 -6.57 12.45
N ASN A 92 -8.02 -6.18 12.26
CA ASN A 92 -7.25 -5.48 13.27
C ASN A 92 -7.36 -3.95 13.06
N SER A 93 -7.94 -3.26 14.05
CA SER A 93 -8.03 -1.82 14.06
C SER A 93 -6.70 -1.19 14.48
N LEU A 94 -6.43 0.01 13.97
CA LEU A 94 -5.33 0.84 14.47
C LEU A 94 -5.56 1.16 15.97
N THR A 95 -4.47 1.13 16.74
CA THR A 95 -4.47 1.32 18.20
C THR A 95 -4.96 2.70 18.64
N ARG A 96 -4.70 3.74 17.83
CA ARG A 96 -5.07 5.13 18.10
C ARG A 96 -5.93 5.73 17.00
N THR A 97 -6.85 6.58 17.42
CA THR A 97 -7.62 7.50 16.57
C THR A 97 -6.72 8.61 16.00
N ALA A 98 -7.20 9.32 14.99
CA ALA A 98 -6.42 10.43 14.44
C ALA A 98 -6.35 11.60 15.43
N GLU A 99 -7.38 11.77 16.25
CA GLU A 99 -7.53 12.82 17.25
C GLU A 99 -6.54 12.64 18.40
N GLU A 100 -6.41 11.42 18.92
CA GLU A 100 -5.40 11.09 19.94
C GLU A 100 -3.98 11.32 19.43
N VAL A 101 -3.71 10.94 18.18
CA VAL A 101 -2.40 11.19 17.57
C VAL A 101 -2.18 12.70 17.43
N ARG A 102 -3.14 13.46 16.88
CA ARG A 102 -3.05 14.94 16.78
C ARG A 102 -2.76 15.59 18.14
N ALA A 103 -3.41 15.13 19.21
CA ALA A 103 -3.16 15.62 20.56
C ALA A 103 -1.71 15.34 21.02
N SER A 104 -1.17 14.14 20.71
CA SER A 104 0.24 13.82 21.00
C SER A 104 1.26 14.62 20.19
N LEU A 105 0.84 15.24 19.08
CA LEU A 105 1.70 16.14 18.29
C LEU A 105 1.75 17.57 18.86
N ALA A 106 0.99 17.91 19.91
CA ALA A 106 0.96 19.29 20.43
C ALA A 106 2.34 19.80 20.86
N ASP A 107 3.21 18.92 21.37
CA ASP A 107 4.59 19.24 21.76
C ASP A 107 5.57 19.25 20.57
N HIS A 108 5.10 18.94 19.37
CA HIS A 108 5.87 18.88 18.15
C HIS A 108 5.46 20.01 17.20
N ALA A 109 6.43 20.68 16.59
CA ALA A 109 6.19 21.66 15.52
C ALA A 109 5.81 20.96 14.19
N VAL A 110 4.77 20.13 14.23
CA VAL A 110 4.37 19.20 13.17
C VAL A 110 2.88 19.34 12.91
N ILE A 111 2.51 19.67 11.67
CA ILE A 111 1.11 19.70 11.24
C ILE A 111 0.73 18.29 10.79
N TRP A 112 -0.19 17.65 11.53
CA TRP A 112 -0.64 16.28 11.30
C TRP A 112 -1.12 16.03 9.86
N ASP A 113 -2.03 16.87 9.34
CA ASP A 113 -2.67 16.64 8.04
C ASP A 113 -1.71 16.84 6.86
N LYS A 114 -0.54 17.44 7.10
CA LYS A 114 0.53 17.62 6.11
C LYS A 114 1.54 16.46 6.11
N GLN A 115 1.42 15.51 7.04
CA GLN A 115 2.30 14.35 7.09
C GLN A 115 1.97 13.34 5.99
N ARG A 116 3.00 12.58 5.59
CA ARG A 116 2.83 11.48 4.63
C ARG A 116 1.95 10.39 5.24
N THR A 117 1.10 9.77 4.42
CA THR A 117 0.07 8.82 4.89
C THR A 117 0.65 7.60 5.61
N ASP A 118 1.83 7.12 5.22
CA ASP A 118 2.50 6.02 5.93
C ASP A 118 2.93 6.41 7.34
N LEU A 119 3.48 7.60 7.54
CA LEU A 119 3.81 8.15 8.87
C LEU A 119 2.54 8.25 9.74
N GLN A 120 1.46 8.81 9.18
CA GLN A 120 0.19 8.92 9.89
C GLN A 120 -0.33 7.54 10.35
N LEU A 121 -0.31 6.53 9.47
CA LEU A 121 -0.80 5.19 9.81
C LEU A 121 0.09 4.49 10.84
N VAL A 122 1.41 4.68 10.76
CA VAL A 122 2.35 4.13 11.74
C VAL A 122 2.15 4.74 13.12
N MET A 123 1.96 6.07 13.22
CA MET A 123 1.65 6.72 14.50
C MET A 123 0.32 6.21 15.08
N ARG A 124 -0.68 6.00 14.22
CA ARG A 124 -1.96 5.39 14.62
C ARG A 124 -1.83 3.93 15.06
N SER A 125 -0.74 3.24 14.74
CA SER A 125 -0.42 1.91 15.30
C SER A 125 0.09 1.97 16.75
N GLY A 126 0.28 3.17 17.31
CA GLY A 126 0.68 3.39 18.70
C GLY A 126 2.11 3.92 18.89
N LEU A 127 2.86 4.18 17.80
CA LEU A 127 4.19 4.78 17.89
C LEU A 127 4.09 6.30 18.09
N ASP A 128 5.10 6.88 18.75
CA ASP A 128 5.26 8.33 18.80
C ASP A 128 5.78 8.89 17.46
N TYR A 129 5.91 10.22 17.37
CA TYR A 129 6.33 10.86 16.13
C TYR A 129 7.75 10.48 15.70
N LEU A 130 8.70 10.45 16.64
CA LEU A 130 10.12 10.23 16.33
C LEU A 130 10.35 8.77 15.94
N ASP A 131 9.78 7.83 16.69
CA ASP A 131 9.84 6.40 16.41
C ASP A 131 9.15 6.07 15.09
N ALA A 132 7.96 6.63 14.85
CA ALA A 132 7.26 6.42 13.59
C ALA A 132 8.04 7.00 12.41
N PHE A 133 8.65 8.18 12.58
CA PHE A 133 9.48 8.81 11.57
C PHE A 133 10.71 7.97 11.23
N GLU A 134 11.44 7.49 12.24
CA GLU A 134 12.58 6.60 12.07
C GLU A 134 12.18 5.30 11.36
N LEU A 135 11.04 4.72 11.73
CA LEU A 135 10.54 3.50 11.12
C LEU A 135 10.24 3.68 9.61
N VAL A 136 9.57 4.77 9.22
CA VAL A 136 9.20 5.01 7.80
C VAL A 136 10.34 5.56 6.94
N ASN A 137 11.33 6.22 7.56
CA ASN A 137 12.51 6.75 6.87
C ASN A 137 13.66 5.75 6.82
N GLY A 138 13.68 4.79 7.74
CA GLY A 138 14.71 3.75 7.86
C GLY A 138 14.43 2.51 7.03
N ASP A 139 15.34 1.55 7.13
CA ASP A 139 15.32 0.31 6.37
C ASP A 139 14.53 -0.80 7.08
N HIS A 140 13.24 -0.53 7.35
CA HIS A 140 12.41 -1.34 8.23
C HIS A 140 11.13 -1.84 7.56
N LEU A 141 10.53 -2.88 8.15
CA LEU A 141 9.22 -3.39 7.77
C LEU A 141 8.11 -2.48 8.30
N VAL A 142 7.47 -1.74 7.41
CA VAL A 142 6.37 -0.83 7.76
C VAL A 142 5.00 -1.42 7.39
N HIS A 143 4.93 -2.16 6.28
CA HIS A 143 3.67 -2.66 5.75
C HIS A 143 2.84 -3.51 6.71
N PRO A 144 3.38 -4.29 7.68
CA PRO A 144 2.56 -5.03 8.64
C PRO A 144 1.74 -4.13 9.59
N ARG A 145 2.05 -2.82 9.66
CA ARG A 145 1.32 -1.83 10.46
C ARG A 145 0.28 -1.06 9.65
N ILE A 146 0.25 -1.24 8.33
CA ILE A 146 -0.58 -0.48 7.42
C ILE A 146 -1.80 -1.33 7.00
N PRO A 147 -3.04 -0.85 7.17
CA PRO A 147 -4.22 -1.54 6.68
C PRO A 147 -4.13 -1.89 5.19
N VAL A 148 -4.62 -3.07 4.81
CA VAL A 148 -4.54 -3.59 3.43
C VAL A 148 -4.98 -2.57 2.38
N ARG A 149 -6.12 -1.91 2.61
CA ARG A 149 -6.69 -0.91 1.70
C ARG A 149 -5.73 0.27 1.52
N GLU A 150 -5.24 0.82 2.62
CA GLU A 150 -4.36 1.99 2.59
C GLU A 150 -3.01 1.64 1.95
N LEU A 151 -2.47 0.44 2.20
CA LEU A 151 -1.26 -0.02 1.54
C LEU A 151 -1.43 -0.03 0.01
N THR A 152 -2.54 -0.59 -0.50
CA THR A 152 -2.81 -0.61 -1.95
C THR A 152 -2.88 0.80 -2.53
N LEU A 153 -3.55 1.74 -1.86
CA LEU A 153 -3.65 3.13 -2.31
C LEU A 153 -2.29 3.83 -2.33
N MET A 154 -1.48 3.63 -1.29
CA MET A 154 -0.13 4.22 -1.22
C MET A 154 0.80 3.64 -2.29
N LEU A 155 0.77 2.32 -2.51
CA LEU A 155 1.55 1.68 -3.58
C LEU A 155 1.15 2.23 -4.95
N ALA A 156 -0.14 2.31 -5.25
CA ALA A 156 -0.63 2.87 -6.51
C ALA A 156 -0.13 4.30 -6.74
N ARG A 157 -0.20 5.15 -5.71
CA ARG A 157 0.35 6.52 -5.77
C ARG A 157 1.85 6.49 -6.04
N MET A 158 2.62 5.72 -5.28
CA MET A 158 4.06 5.64 -5.44
C MET A 158 4.48 5.12 -6.82
N MET A 159 3.79 4.11 -7.34
CA MET A 159 4.04 3.54 -8.66
C MET A 159 3.77 4.55 -9.78
N TYR A 160 2.65 5.28 -9.68
CA TYR A 160 2.27 6.30 -10.65
C TYR A 160 3.21 7.51 -10.66
N TRP A 161 3.77 7.87 -9.49
CA TRP A 161 4.65 9.03 -9.33
C TRP A 161 6.15 8.68 -9.34
N GLY A 162 6.53 7.40 -9.52
CA GLY A 162 7.93 6.97 -9.51
C GLY A 162 8.62 7.16 -8.15
N ARG A 163 7.91 6.89 -7.05
CA ARG A 163 8.36 7.16 -5.68
C ARG A 163 8.65 5.91 -4.85
N LEU A 164 8.67 4.73 -5.46
CA LEU A 164 8.97 3.49 -4.75
C LEU A 164 10.42 3.48 -4.22
N ASN A 165 11.39 3.90 -5.03
CA ASN A 165 12.79 3.99 -4.59
C ASN A 165 13.05 5.08 -3.54
N HIS A 166 12.15 6.07 -3.43
CA HIS A 166 12.22 7.14 -2.43
C HIS A 166 11.50 6.77 -1.11
N THR A 167 11.02 5.54 -1.00
CA THR A 167 10.27 5.04 0.14
C THR A 167 10.94 3.75 0.60
N PRO A 168 11.93 3.81 1.51
CA PRO A 168 12.82 2.69 1.81
C PRO A 168 12.09 1.39 2.16
N TRP A 169 11.02 1.48 2.96
CA TRP A 169 10.24 0.32 3.37
C TRP A 169 9.51 -0.40 2.22
N ALA A 170 9.33 0.25 1.05
CA ALA A 170 8.59 -0.32 -0.08
C ALA A 170 9.28 -1.57 -0.66
N LYS A 171 10.61 -1.70 -0.51
CA LYS A 171 11.35 -2.87 -1.01
C LYS A 171 10.98 -4.19 -0.32
N TYR A 172 10.39 -4.11 0.87
CA TYR A 172 10.00 -5.26 1.67
C TYR A 172 8.57 -5.73 1.43
N VAL A 173 7.78 -4.97 0.67
CA VAL A 173 6.36 -5.28 0.45
C VAL A 173 6.22 -6.55 -0.40
N PRO A 174 5.34 -7.50 -0.02
CA PRO A 174 5.11 -8.72 -0.80
C PRO A 174 4.69 -8.46 -2.24
N SER A 175 5.06 -9.38 -3.15
CA SER A 175 4.90 -9.11 -4.58
C SER A 175 3.46 -8.95 -5.04
N TRP A 176 2.56 -9.74 -4.48
CA TRP A 176 1.15 -9.70 -4.82
C TRP A 176 0.47 -8.38 -4.40
N ARG A 177 1.02 -7.65 -3.43
CA ARG A 177 0.52 -6.32 -3.03
C ARG A 177 0.71 -5.28 -4.12
N PHE A 178 1.85 -5.32 -4.82
CA PHE A 178 2.07 -4.50 -6.01
C PHE A 178 1.12 -4.89 -7.14
N LYS A 179 0.94 -6.19 -7.42
CA LYS A 179 -0.03 -6.64 -8.44
C LYS A 179 -1.45 -6.13 -8.18
N LYS A 180 -1.86 -6.10 -6.90
CA LYS A 180 -3.15 -5.51 -6.50
C LYS A 180 -3.21 -4.00 -6.73
N ALA A 181 -2.11 -3.29 -6.51
CA ALA A 181 -2.00 -1.85 -6.80
C ALA A 181 -1.94 -1.53 -8.30
N GLU A 182 -1.29 -2.39 -9.11
CA GLU A 182 -1.31 -2.34 -10.58
C GLU A 182 -2.76 -2.44 -11.09
N SER A 183 -3.48 -3.49 -10.66
CA SER A 183 -4.89 -3.66 -11.01
C SER A 183 -5.76 -2.49 -10.56
N TYR A 184 -5.49 -1.90 -9.39
CA TYR A 184 -6.18 -0.68 -8.95
C TYR A 184 -5.90 0.52 -9.88
N LEU A 185 -4.66 0.70 -10.33
CA LEU A 185 -4.29 1.77 -11.26
C LEU A 185 -4.93 1.58 -12.64
N ASP A 186 -5.02 0.35 -13.14
CA ASP A 186 -5.64 0.05 -14.43
C ASP A 186 -7.13 0.40 -14.47
N ASN A 187 -7.79 0.38 -13.30
CA ASN A 187 -9.20 0.72 -13.14
C ASN A 187 -9.43 2.17 -12.70
N LEU A 188 -8.36 2.95 -12.49
CA LEU A 188 -8.48 4.32 -11.99
C LEU A 188 -8.68 5.30 -13.15
N ASP A 189 -9.78 6.06 -13.12
CA ASP A 189 -10.05 7.14 -14.06
C ASP A 189 -9.20 8.38 -13.74
N GLY A 190 -7.91 8.32 -14.07
CA GLY A 190 -6.98 9.45 -14.00
C GLY A 190 -5.81 9.27 -13.03
N ALA A 191 -5.14 10.38 -12.73
CA ALA A 191 -3.95 10.39 -11.88
C ALA A 191 -4.33 10.31 -10.39
N PRO A 192 -3.77 9.38 -9.60
CA PRO A 192 -3.95 9.39 -8.16
C PRO A 192 -3.24 10.59 -7.52
N ALA A 193 -3.64 10.94 -6.29
CA ALA A 193 -3.02 12.01 -5.52
C ALA A 193 -1.49 11.88 -5.44
N ARG A 194 -0.78 13.01 -5.41
CA ARG A 194 0.69 13.03 -5.37
C ARG A 194 1.21 12.36 -4.10
N TRP A 195 2.26 11.54 -4.22
CA TRP A 195 2.98 11.03 -3.07
C TRP A 195 3.96 12.09 -2.55
N PRO A 196 3.74 12.67 -1.36
CA PRO A 196 4.56 13.77 -0.86
C PRO A 196 5.96 13.28 -0.43
N ALA A 197 6.92 14.20 -0.39
CA ALA A 197 8.22 13.92 0.20
C ALA A 197 8.09 13.83 1.73
N LEU A 198 8.86 12.93 2.33
CA LEU A 198 8.95 12.87 3.78
C LEU A 198 9.84 14.03 4.27
N LYS A 199 9.25 14.98 5.00
CA LYS A 199 9.98 16.13 5.56
C LYS A 199 10.67 15.72 6.86
N LYS A 200 11.99 15.89 6.97
CA LYS A 200 12.69 15.81 8.26
C LYS A 200 12.32 17.05 9.08
N LEU A 201 12.08 16.87 10.38
CA LEU A 201 11.83 17.97 11.30
C LEU A 201 13.06 18.90 11.31
N ARG A 202 13.02 19.98 10.55
CA ARG A 202 13.99 21.08 10.64
C ARG A 202 13.20 22.29 11.08
N LEU A 203 13.66 22.92 12.16
CA LEU A 203 13.20 24.19 12.76
C LEU A 203 13.03 25.38 11.78
N ASN A 204 13.25 25.19 10.47
CA ASN A 204 13.16 26.21 9.44
C ASN A 204 11.74 26.41 8.87
N ASP A 205 10.78 25.51 9.13
CA ASP A 205 9.35 25.72 8.83
C ASP A 205 8.64 26.44 9.99
N SER A 206 9.37 27.24 10.79
CA SER A 206 8.77 28.08 11.85
C SER A 206 7.69 29.00 11.28
N ALA A 207 7.82 29.48 10.04
CA ALA A 207 6.80 30.27 9.36
C ALA A 207 5.51 29.47 9.09
N GLU A 208 5.61 28.23 8.61
CA GLU A 208 4.43 27.38 8.33
C GLU A 208 3.73 26.95 9.64
N VAL A 209 4.51 26.72 10.69
CA VAL A 209 4.01 26.41 12.05
C VAL A 209 3.39 27.65 12.70
N MET A 210 4.00 28.82 12.56
CA MET A 210 3.43 30.09 13.02
C MET A 210 2.12 30.40 12.29
N GLU A 211 2.06 30.30 10.97
CA GLU A 211 0.83 30.51 10.19
C GLU A 211 -0.29 29.55 10.63
N ALA A 212 0.01 28.27 10.87
CA ALA A 212 -1.00 27.32 11.36
C ALA A 212 -1.48 27.64 12.79
N LEU A 213 -0.58 28.15 13.65
CA LEU A 213 -0.93 28.56 15.02
C LEU A 213 -1.80 29.82 15.03
N PHE A 214 -1.52 30.79 14.16
CA PHE A 214 -2.27 32.05 14.08
C PHE A 214 -3.56 31.92 13.26
N SER A 215 -3.65 30.99 12.31
CA SER A 215 -4.87 30.75 11.52
C SER A 215 -6.02 30.12 12.34
N GLY A 216 -5.76 29.64 13.56
CA GLY A 216 -6.79 29.17 14.50
C GLY A 216 -7.33 30.25 15.44
N VAL A 217 -6.75 31.45 15.42
CA VAL A 217 -7.12 32.59 16.27
C VAL A 217 -7.77 33.65 15.37
N GLY A 218 -8.94 33.32 14.83
CA GLY A 218 -9.79 34.25 14.09
C GLY A 218 -10.77 34.94 15.05
N GLU A 219 -10.51 36.23 15.29
CA GLU A 219 -11.49 37.32 15.51
C GLU A 219 -12.77 36.99 16.31
N SER A 220 -12.72 37.14 17.63
CA SER A 220 -13.87 37.62 18.40
C SER A 220 -13.72 39.12 18.61
N GLU A 221 -14.14 39.90 17.60
CA GLU A 221 -14.50 41.30 17.82
C GLU A 221 -15.97 41.36 18.26
N ASP A 222 -16.27 42.36 19.08
CA ASP A 222 -17.57 42.78 19.60
C ASP A 222 -18.00 42.21 20.96
N ASP A 223 -17.68 42.98 22.01
CA ASP A 223 -18.71 43.47 22.93
C ASP A 223 -18.12 44.72 23.62
N GLU A 224 -18.33 45.87 22.97
CA GLU A 224 -18.23 47.17 23.62
C GLU A 224 -19.30 47.25 24.71
N ASP A 225 -18.93 47.10 25.98
CA ASP A 225 -19.88 47.43 27.04
C ASP A 225 -19.23 47.78 28.39
N ARG A 226 -19.36 49.08 28.69
CA ARG A 226 -19.65 49.72 29.99
C ARG A 226 -18.54 50.54 30.65
N ASP A 227 -18.65 51.85 30.38
CA ASP A 227 -18.28 52.92 31.30
C ASP A 227 -18.81 52.63 32.71
N VAL A 228 -17.92 52.24 33.62
CA VAL A 228 -18.20 52.25 35.05
C VAL A 228 -18.14 53.69 35.54
N THR A 229 -19.30 54.35 35.60
CA THR A 229 -19.45 55.65 36.22
C THR A 229 -19.18 55.52 37.72
N PHE A 230 -17.99 55.94 38.16
CA PHE A 230 -17.60 55.94 39.57
C PHE A 230 -18.40 57.02 40.31
N LYS A 231 -19.49 56.65 40.99
CA LYS A 231 -20.20 57.55 41.90
C LYS A 231 -19.51 57.50 43.27
N SER A 232 -18.55 58.40 43.48
CA SER A 232 -18.01 58.69 44.81
C SER A 232 -19.06 59.44 45.64
N SER A 233 -19.59 58.80 46.67
CA SER A 233 -20.23 59.50 47.78
C SER A 233 -19.76 58.85 49.07
N VAL A 234 -18.74 59.47 49.67
CA VAL A 234 -18.43 59.31 51.08
C VAL A 234 -19.04 60.51 51.78
N GLU A 235 -20.20 60.27 52.40
CA GLU A 235 -20.85 61.20 53.32
C GLU A 235 -19.99 61.27 54.59
N PHE A 236 -19.34 62.40 54.82
CA PHE A 236 -18.68 62.72 56.08
C PHE A 236 -19.70 63.44 56.96
N LYS A 237 -20.02 62.87 58.12
CA LYS A 237 -20.84 63.53 59.14
C LYS A 237 -19.96 64.01 60.30
N PRO A 238 -20.32 65.16 60.91
CA PRO A 238 -19.46 65.99 61.75
C PRO A 238 -19.17 65.39 63.13
#